data_AF-A0A3D0X8S4-F1
#
_entry.id   AF-A0A3D0X8S4-F1
#
_cell.length_a   1.000
_cell.length_b   1.000
_cell.length_c   1.000
_cell.angle_alpha   90.00
_cell.angle_beta   90.00
_cell.angle_gamma   90.00
#
_symmetry.space_group_name_H-M   'P 1'
#
loop_
_entity.id
_entity.type
_entity.pdbx_description
1 polymer ?
#
loop_
_entity_poly.entity_id
_entity_poly.type
_entity_poly.pdbx_seq_one_letter_code
_entity_poly.pdbx_strand_id
1 'polypeptide(L)'
;MNSCALNNKQTRSFSFMNYIPEIEVTEGGTLVTGMDQLAAGDLLNVKLSGFKPDDEISASAFVAQYSGDRLKAVSMVDGSRDSSIAGNEIALSQQVAEDVDKIKVIYMNSLNYSSLCASYDIK
;
A
#
# COMPACT_ATOMS: atom_id res chain seq x y z
N MET A 1 53.15 17.86 10.12
CA MET A 1 51.83 18.37 10.52
C MET A 1 50.78 17.57 9.77
N ASN A 2 50.13 16.62 10.47
CA ASN A 2 49.08 15.77 9.89
C ASN A 2 47.75 16.50 9.98
N SER A 3 47.15 16.82 8.83
CA SER A 3 45.77 17.27 8.73
C SER A 3 45.00 16.16 8.01
N CYS A 4 44.45 15.23 8.78
CA CYS A 4 43.41 14.34 8.29
C CYS A 4 42.14 15.18 8.17
N ALA A 5 41.66 15.34 6.94
CA ALA A 5 40.38 15.98 6.66
C ALA A 5 39.28 15.33 7.52
N LEU A 6 38.66 16.15 8.37
CA LEU A 6 37.41 15.82 9.04
C LEU A 6 36.38 15.50 7.96
N ASN A 7 36.17 14.21 7.71
CA ASN A 7 34.99 13.72 7.02
C ASN A 7 33.78 14.27 7.75
N ASN A 8 33.15 15.29 7.18
CA ASN A 8 31.78 15.69 7.49
C ASN A 8 30.87 14.50 7.18
N LYS A 9 30.78 13.53 8.10
CA LYS A 9 29.64 12.63 8.18
C LYS A 9 28.45 13.52 8.49
N GLN A 10 27.77 13.99 7.44
CA GLN A 10 26.41 14.48 7.57
C GLN A 10 25.57 13.30 8.04
N THR A 11 25.41 13.18 9.35
CA THR A 11 24.42 12.29 9.94
C THR A 11 23.07 12.86 9.54
N ARG A 12 22.45 12.33 8.48
CA ARG A 12 21.04 12.59 8.21
C ARG A 12 20.26 11.91 9.33
N SER A 13 19.77 12.69 10.27
CA SER A 13 18.84 12.22 11.28
C SER A 13 17.52 11.91 10.57
N PHE A 14 17.21 10.63 10.41
CA PHE A 14 15.90 10.19 9.92
C PHE A 14 14.96 10.11 11.11
N SER A 15 13.98 11.01 11.15
CA SER A 15 12.88 10.94 12.09
C SER A 15 11.90 9.89 11.58
N PHE A 16 11.84 8.73 12.23
CA PHE A 16 10.76 7.77 12.02
C PHE A 16 9.47 8.40 12.53
N MET A 17 8.68 8.98 11.64
CA MET A 17 7.29 9.22 11.95
C MET A 17 6.54 7.92 11.64
N ASN A 18 6.05 7.26 12.70
CA ASN A 18 5.22 6.06 12.63
C ASN A 18 3.88 6.42 11.99
N TYR A 19 3.85 6.57 10.67
CA TYR A 19 2.61 6.73 9.93
C TYR A 19 2.08 5.35 9.60
N ILE A 20 0.96 4.99 10.23
CA ILE A 20 0.19 3.82 9.83
C ILE A 20 -0.55 4.22 8.55
N PRO A 21 -0.37 3.49 7.43
CA PRO A 21 -1.12 3.78 6.22
C PRO A 21 -2.61 3.56 6.49
N GLU A 22 -3.44 4.51 6.05
CA GLU A 22 -4.89 4.33 6.03
C GLU A 22 -5.27 3.56 4.77
N ILE A 23 -6.07 2.51 4.90
CA ILE A 23 -6.56 1.70 3.80
C ILE A 23 -8.07 1.88 3.70
N GLU A 24 -8.53 2.49 2.61
CA GLU A 24 -9.94 2.62 2.29
C GLU A 24 -10.27 1.75 1.08
N VAL A 25 -11.35 0.97 1.18
CA VAL A 25 -11.87 0.17 0.07
C VAL A 25 -13.29 0.60 -0.22
N THR A 26 -13.57 1.00 -1.45
CA THR A 26 -14.91 1.47 -1.85
C THR A 26 -15.44 0.79 -3.11
N GLU A 27 -16.75 0.65 -3.20
CA GLU A 27 -17.52 0.24 -4.38
C GLU A 27 -18.50 1.38 -4.70
N GLY A 28 -18.52 1.88 -5.94
CA GLY A 28 -19.40 2.99 -6.30
C GLY A 28 -19.24 4.28 -5.45
N GLY A 29 -18.13 4.42 -4.72
CA GLY A 29 -17.90 5.51 -3.75
C GLY A 29 -18.37 5.23 -2.31
N THR A 30 -18.90 4.05 -2.03
CA THR A 30 -19.33 3.61 -0.68
C THR A 30 -18.27 2.73 -0.03
N LEU A 31 -17.98 2.96 1.25
CA LEU A 31 -17.03 2.15 2.02
C LEU A 31 -17.49 0.70 2.14
N VAL A 32 -16.62 -0.23 1.76
CA VAL A 32 -16.83 -1.67 1.88
C VAL A 32 -16.21 -2.14 3.19
N THR A 33 -17.00 -2.83 4.01
CA THR A 33 -16.56 -3.33 5.32
C THR A 33 -16.67 -4.84 5.50
N GLY A 34 -17.34 -5.53 4.57
CA GLY A 34 -17.55 -6.99 4.58
C GLY A 34 -17.76 -7.55 3.17
N MET A 35 -17.51 -8.84 2.98
CA MET A 35 -17.66 -9.52 1.68
C MET A 35 -19.13 -9.69 1.26
N ASP A 36 -20.06 -9.68 2.20
CA ASP A 36 -21.51 -9.77 1.96
C ASP A 36 -22.07 -8.57 1.17
N GLN A 37 -21.31 -7.48 1.11
CA GLN A 37 -21.63 -6.25 0.37
C GLN A 37 -21.14 -6.30 -1.09
N LEU A 38 -20.40 -7.33 -1.49
CA LEU A 38 -19.74 -7.42 -2.79
C LEU A 38 -20.30 -8.57 -3.63
N ALA A 39 -20.42 -8.32 -4.93
CA ALA A 39 -20.72 -9.29 -5.95
C ALA A 39 -19.54 -9.46 -6.93
N ALA A 40 -19.51 -10.61 -7.61
CA ALA A 40 -18.54 -10.82 -8.69
C ALA A 40 -18.74 -9.78 -9.80
N GLY A 41 -17.65 -9.19 -10.27
CA GLY A 41 -17.63 -8.11 -11.26
C GLY A 41 -17.64 -6.69 -10.68
N ASP A 42 -17.94 -6.53 -9.38
CA ASP A 42 -17.91 -5.21 -8.72
C ASP A 42 -16.53 -4.57 -8.82
N LEU A 43 -16.50 -3.25 -9.01
CA LEU A 43 -15.26 -2.49 -9.12
C LEU A 43 -14.85 -1.95 -7.75
N LEU A 44 -13.82 -2.55 -7.16
CA LEU A 44 -13.22 -2.07 -5.92
C LEU A 44 -12.19 -1.00 -6.20
N ASN A 45 -12.27 0.10 -5.47
CA ASN A 45 -11.26 1.14 -5.43
C ASN A 45 -10.57 1.09 -4.08
N VAL A 46 -9.26 0.91 -4.08
CA VAL A 46 -8.41 0.92 -2.91
C VAL A 46 -7.62 2.20 -2.89
N LYS A 47 -7.76 2.96 -1.81
CA LYS A 47 -6.97 4.15 -1.54
C LYS A 47 -6.08 3.89 -0.32
N LEU A 48 -4.79 4.11 -0.49
CA LEU A 48 -3.83 4.18 0.60
C LEU A 48 -3.46 5.64 0.82
N SER A 49 -3.43 6.11 2.07
CA SER A 49 -3.02 7.48 2.39
C SER A 49 -2.20 7.56 3.68
N GLY A 50 -1.57 8.72 3.92
CA GLY A 50 -0.96 9.06 5.22
C GLY A 50 0.55 8.87 5.32
N PHE A 51 1.27 8.67 4.21
CA PHE A 51 2.74 8.61 4.20
C PHE A 51 3.37 9.94 3.73
N LYS A 52 4.57 10.26 4.22
CA LYS A 52 5.34 11.46 3.80
C LYS A 52 6.41 11.07 2.78
N PRO A 53 6.36 11.57 1.55
CA PRO A 53 7.34 11.35 0.50
C PRO A 53 8.51 12.28 0.78
N ASP A 54 9.38 11.92 1.71
CA ASP A 54 10.76 12.37 1.54
C ASP A 54 11.33 11.51 0.41
N ASP A 55 11.04 11.92 -0.84
CA ASP A 55 11.56 11.62 -2.19
C ASP A 55 12.26 10.27 -2.54
N GLU A 56 12.35 9.29 -1.65
CA GLU A 56 13.14 8.06 -1.82
C GLU A 56 12.39 6.78 -1.39
N ILE A 57 11.13 6.87 -0.97
CA ILE A 57 10.37 5.71 -0.49
C ILE A 57 9.53 5.14 -1.63
N SER A 58 9.95 4.00 -2.20
CA SER A 58 9.07 3.21 -3.05
C SER A 58 8.03 2.50 -2.18
N ALA A 59 6.78 2.55 -2.63
CA ALA A 59 5.65 1.93 -1.95
C ALA A 59 4.86 1.09 -2.95
N SER A 60 4.23 0.02 -2.47
CA SER A 60 3.40 -0.86 -3.29
C SER A 60 2.13 -1.25 -2.57
N ALA A 61 1.04 -1.26 -3.33
CA ALA A 61 -0.24 -1.77 -2.89
C ALA A 61 -0.52 -3.09 -3.60
N PHE A 62 -0.97 -4.10 -2.86
CA PHE A 62 -1.46 -5.36 -3.41
C PHE A 62 -2.90 -5.55 -2.98
N VAL A 63 -3.72 -6.08 -3.87
CA VAL A 63 -5.01 -6.64 -3.49
C VAL A 63 -5.09 -8.07 -3.96
N ALA A 64 -5.17 -8.97 -2.98
CA ALA A 64 -5.20 -10.41 -3.18
C ALA A 64 -6.61 -10.93 -2.86
N GLN A 65 -7.21 -11.65 -3.79
CA GLN A 65 -8.55 -12.20 -3.67
C GLN A 65 -8.46 -13.72 -3.50
N TYR A 66 -9.22 -14.27 -2.55
CA TYR A 66 -9.19 -15.68 -2.19
C TYR A 66 -10.57 -16.31 -2.27
N SER A 67 -10.59 -17.60 -2.58
CA SER A 67 -11.74 -18.49 -2.43
C SER A 67 -11.31 -19.62 -1.49
N GLY A 68 -11.79 -19.59 -0.25
CA GLY A 68 -11.25 -20.33 0.87
C GLY A 68 -9.78 -19.97 1.12
N ASP A 69 -8.91 -20.97 1.01
CA ASP A 69 -7.45 -20.83 1.19
C ASP A 69 -6.69 -20.68 -0.14
N ARG A 70 -7.39 -20.63 -1.28
CA ARG A 70 -6.77 -20.54 -2.61
C ARG A 70 -6.77 -19.10 -3.12
N LEU A 71 -5.60 -18.61 -3.50
CA LEU A 71 -5.44 -17.33 -4.19
C LEU A 71 -6.08 -17.42 -5.59
N LYS A 72 -7.06 -16.55 -5.87
CA LYS A 72 -7.75 -16.45 -7.16
C LYS A 72 -7.14 -15.38 -8.06
N ALA A 73 -6.88 -14.20 -7.52
CA ALA A 73 -6.36 -13.06 -8.28
C ALA A 73 -5.48 -12.18 -7.39
N VAL A 74 -4.52 -11.49 -8.02
CA VAL A 74 -3.72 -10.45 -7.36
C VAL A 74 -3.50 -9.29 -8.31
N SER A 75 -3.73 -8.08 -7.81
CA SER A 75 -3.44 -6.82 -8.51
C SER A 75 -2.41 -6.03 -7.71
N MET A 76 -1.50 -5.33 -8.39
CA MET A 76 -0.43 -4.54 -7.77
C MET A 76 -0.29 -3.18 -8.44
N VAL A 77 -0.11 -2.13 -7.64
CA VAL A 77 0.33 -0.81 -8.11
C VAL A 77 1.63 -0.43 -7.40
N ASP A 78 2.61 0.01 -8.19
CA ASP A 78 3.87 0.58 -7.74
C ASP A 78 3.70 2.10 -7.61
N GLY A 79 3.73 2.59 -6.37
CA GLY A 79 3.63 4.01 -6.03
C GLY A 79 4.88 4.83 -6.36
N SER A 80 5.96 4.22 -6.89
CA SER A 80 7.20 4.93 -7.24
C SER A 80 7.25 5.47 -8.67
N ARG A 81 6.33 5.05 -9.56
CA ARG A 81 6.45 5.30 -11.01
C ARG A 81 5.41 6.21 -11.63
N ASP A 82 4.38 6.62 -10.89
CA ASP A 82 3.27 7.39 -11.46
C ASP A 82 3.16 8.77 -10.82
N SER A 83 3.66 9.80 -11.50
CA SER A 83 3.74 11.18 -10.99
C SER A 83 2.38 11.84 -10.73
N SER A 84 1.27 11.25 -11.20
CA SER A 84 -0.10 11.69 -10.90
C SER A 84 -0.62 11.16 -9.56
N ILE A 85 0.07 10.17 -8.98
CA ILE A 85 -0.16 9.65 -7.65
C ILE A 85 0.66 10.55 -6.70
N ALA A 86 0.08 11.70 -6.36
CA ALA A 86 0.78 12.79 -5.66
C ALA A 86 1.19 12.38 -4.24
N GLY A 87 2.40 11.84 -4.09
CA GLY A 87 3.26 11.89 -2.90
C GLY A 87 2.80 11.19 -1.62
N ASN A 88 1.50 11.14 -1.33
CA ASN A 88 0.96 10.71 -0.04
C ASN A 88 -0.14 9.67 -0.19
N GLU A 89 -0.50 9.29 -1.42
CA GLU A 89 -1.61 8.39 -1.71
C GLU A 89 -1.23 7.31 -2.72
N ILE A 90 -1.84 6.12 -2.69
CA ILE A 90 -1.77 5.12 -3.78
C ILE A 90 -3.20 4.71 -4.08
N ALA A 91 -3.58 4.69 -5.37
CA ALA A 91 -4.90 4.23 -5.81
C ALA A 91 -4.77 3.00 -6.70
N LEU A 92 -5.65 2.02 -6.47
CA LEU A 92 -5.79 0.82 -7.30
C LEU A 92 -7.28 0.56 -7.52
N SER A 93 -7.67 0.28 -8.76
CA SER A 93 -9.00 -0.23 -9.07
C SER A 93 -8.91 -1.66 -9.61
N GLN A 94 -9.76 -2.56 -9.12
CA GLN A 94 -9.82 -3.95 -9.59
C GLN A 94 -11.23 -4.54 -9.48
N GLN A 95 -11.55 -5.48 -10.37
CA GLN A 95 -12.81 -6.21 -10.32
C GLN A 95 -12.77 -7.35 -9.31
N VAL A 96 -13.87 -7.58 -8.59
CA VAL A 96 -14.07 -8.75 -7.74
C VAL A 96 -14.20 -9.99 -8.62
N ALA A 97 -13.34 -10.99 -8.38
CA ALA A 97 -13.37 -12.25 -9.11
C ALA A 97 -14.53 -13.16 -8.64
N GLU A 98 -14.89 -14.15 -9.45
CA GLU A 98 -15.92 -15.12 -9.09
C GLU A 98 -15.52 -16.02 -7.91
N ASP A 99 -16.52 -16.30 -7.07
CA ASP A 99 -16.45 -17.14 -5.86
C ASP A 99 -15.44 -16.66 -4.80
N VAL A 100 -15.18 -15.35 -4.74
CA VAL A 100 -14.30 -14.77 -3.72
C VAL A 100 -15.03 -14.66 -2.39
N ASP A 101 -14.39 -15.12 -1.31
CA ASP A 101 -14.91 -15.07 0.06
C ASP A 101 -14.00 -14.28 1.02
N LYS A 102 -12.85 -13.81 0.52
CA LYS A 102 -11.90 -13.02 1.29
C LYS A 102 -11.05 -12.15 0.37
N ILE A 103 -10.93 -10.88 0.70
CA ILE A 103 -10.01 -9.95 0.03
C ILE A 103 -9.02 -9.44 1.06
N LYS A 104 -7.73 -9.49 0.71
CA LYS A 104 -6.64 -8.96 1.52
C LYS A 104 -5.94 -7.83 0.78
N VAL A 105 -6.04 -6.63 1.33
CA VAL A 105 -5.29 -5.46 0.87
C VAL A 105 -3.98 -5.41 1.65
N ILE A 106 -2.86 -5.23 0.97
CA ILE A 106 -1.52 -5.23 1.57
C ILE A 106 -0.77 -4.00 1.10
N TYR A 107 -0.23 -3.25 2.05
CA TYR A 107 0.74 -2.19 1.80
C TYR A 107 2.14 -2.67 2.14
N MET A 108 3.11 -2.34 1.27
CA MET A 108 4.54 -2.55 1.52
C MET A 108 5.30 -1.28 1.21
N ASN A 109 6.18 -0.83 2.11
CA ASN A 109 7.18 0.18 1.82
C ASN A 109 8.60 -0.39 1.80
N SER A 110 9.46 0.22 0.98
CA SER A 110 10.87 -0.14 0.89
C SER A 110 11.74 0.74 1.79
N LEU A 111 11.46 0.78 3.10
CA LEU A 111 12.38 1.40 4.05
C LEU A 111 13.32 0.33 4.62
N ASN A 112 14.60 0.41 4.28
CA ASN A 112 15.69 -0.11 5.12
C ASN A 112 15.72 -1.64 5.33
N TYR A 113 15.21 -2.45 4.39
CA TYR A 113 15.03 -3.91 4.54
C TYR A 113 14.09 -4.31 5.69
N SER A 114 13.32 -3.36 6.23
CA SER A 114 12.30 -3.60 7.25
C SER A 114 10.93 -3.36 6.61
N SER A 115 10.24 -4.44 6.24
CA SER A 115 8.92 -4.33 5.63
C SER A 115 7.93 -3.77 6.66
N LEU A 116 7.46 -2.53 6.48
CA LEU A 116 6.24 -2.09 7.16
C LEU A 116 5.07 -2.63 6.35
N CYS A 117 4.53 -3.74 6.83
CA CYS A 117 3.36 -4.38 6.24
C CYS A 117 2.13 -3.96 7.04
N ALA A 118 1.19 -3.28 6.39
CA ALA A 118 -0.18 -3.16 6.88
C ALA A 118 -1.07 -4.00 5.99
N SER A 119 -2.03 -4.71 6.59
CA SER A 119 -3.03 -5.44 5.82
C SER A 119 -4.43 -5.26 6.36
N TYR A 120 -5.38 -5.15 5.45
CA TYR A 120 -6.80 -5.04 5.73
C TYR A 120 -7.52 -6.24 5.09
N ASP A 121 -8.21 -7.02 5.91
CA ASP A 121 -8.97 -8.19 5.49
C ASP A 121 -10.45 -7.82 5.40
N ILE A 122 -11.06 -8.07 4.23
CA ILE A 122 -12.51 -8.04 4.02
C ILE A 122 -12.97 -9.50 3.98
N LYS A 123 -13.91 -9.86 4.86
CA LYS A 123 -14.46 -11.22 5.03
C LYS A 123 -15.98 -11.20 5.07
#